data_AF-A0AAU5PKQ0-F1
#
_entry.id   AF-A0AAU5PKQ0-F1
#
_cell.length_a   1.000
_cell.length_b   1.000
_cell.length_c   1.000
_cell.angle_alpha   90.00
_cell.angle_beta   90.00
_cell.angle_gamma   90.00
#
_symmetry.space_group_name_H-M   'P 1'
#
loop_
_entity.id
_entity.type
_entity.pdbx_description
1 polymer ?
#
loop_
_entity_poly.entity_id
_entity_poly.type
_entity_poly.pdbx_seq_one_letter_code
_entity_poly.pdbx_strand_id
1 'polypeptide(L)'
;MQLIPRHDPYLAVRSAGGVTIAALRGELDLVLVRHLRPELDALVRESDALTVDIRRLTFCDATGLGLLAHCARCTRQRGARWRLVCDQPWILRLIRLTELDDVLRPEREPDAESAGDPEGEFPEGWDAVPSGAPPDGVAPHWDPAGPPRSEPGVTRPVS
;
A
#
# COMPACT_ATOMS: atom_id res chain seq x y z
N MET A 1 -27.74 3.43 -4.35
CA MET A 1 -26.84 4.41 -3.70
C MET A 1 -25.64 4.58 -4.60
N GLN A 2 -25.44 5.75 -5.20
CA GLN A 2 -24.31 5.98 -6.10
C GLN A 2 -23.03 6.16 -5.29
N LEU A 3 -22.02 5.39 -5.66
CA LEU A 3 -20.68 5.42 -5.10
C LEU A 3 -20.01 6.72 -5.55
N ILE A 4 -19.50 7.55 -4.63
CA ILE A 4 -18.57 8.62 -5.00
C ILE A 4 -17.19 7.97 -5.10
N PRO A 5 -16.58 7.86 -6.30
CA PRO A 5 -15.24 7.33 -6.43
C PRO A 5 -14.27 8.26 -5.70
N ARG A 6 -13.60 7.76 -4.66
CA ARG A 6 -12.37 8.41 -4.19
C ARG A 6 -11.26 7.94 -5.12
N HIS A 7 -10.82 8.84 -5.99
CA HIS A 7 -9.71 8.60 -6.89
C HIS A 7 -8.54 9.46 -6.44
N ASP A 8 -7.67 8.83 -5.65
CA ASP A 8 -6.32 9.30 -5.50
C ASP A 8 -5.44 8.61 -6.57
N PRO A 9 -4.43 9.28 -7.15
CA PRO A 9 -3.52 8.65 -8.08
C PRO A 9 -2.72 7.49 -7.48
N TYR A 10 -2.78 7.22 -6.17
CA TYR A 10 -2.10 6.10 -5.53
C TYR A 10 -3.06 5.16 -4.77
N LEU A 11 -4.32 5.55 -4.60
CA LEU A 11 -5.36 4.77 -3.94
C LEU A 11 -6.68 4.82 -4.74
N ALA A 12 -7.15 3.65 -5.16
CA ALA A 12 -8.49 3.48 -5.72
C ALA A 12 -9.35 2.66 -4.75
N VAL A 13 -10.51 3.21 -4.38
CA VAL A 13 -11.46 2.54 -3.49
C VAL A 13 -12.69 2.11 -4.28
N ARG A 14 -13.13 0.86 -4.08
CA ARG A 14 -14.39 0.32 -4.60
C ARG A 14 -15.12 -0.43 -3.49
N SER A 15 -16.44 -0.31 -3.45
CA SER A 15 -17.26 -1.09 -2.53
C SER A 15 -18.39 -1.75 -3.30
N ALA A 16 -18.49 -3.08 -3.18
CA ALA A 16 -19.54 -3.88 -3.81
C ALA A 16 -19.85 -5.08 -2.90
N GLY A 17 -21.14 -5.43 -2.77
CA GLY A 17 -21.56 -6.62 -2.01
C GLY A 17 -21.15 -6.63 -0.53
N GLY A 18 -21.03 -5.46 0.10
CA GLY A 18 -20.60 -5.35 1.51
C GLY A 18 -19.10 -5.56 1.73
N VAL A 19 -18.31 -5.63 0.66
CA VAL A 19 -16.84 -5.68 0.71
C VAL A 19 -16.29 -4.38 0.14
N THR A 20 -15.32 -3.80 0.85
CA THR A 20 -14.54 -2.65 0.40
C THR A 20 -13.16 -3.13 -0.05
N ILE A 21 -12.75 -2.75 -1.25
CA ILE A 21 -11.44 -3.01 -1.83
C ILE A 21 -10.70 -1.69 -1.96
N ALA A 22 -9.53 -1.61 -1.33
CA ALA A 22 -8.58 -0.51 -1.44
C ALA A 22 -7.36 -0.98 -2.23
N ALA A 23 -7.23 -0.52 -3.47
CA ALA A 23 -6.10 -0.86 -4.34
C ALA A 23 -5.04 0.24 -4.27
N LEU A 24 -3.83 -0.15 -3.86
CA LEU A 24 -2.66 0.72 -3.72
C LEU A 24 -1.70 0.54 -4.89
N ARG A 25 -1.11 1.64 -5.37
CA ARG A 25 -0.10 1.62 -6.43
C ARG A 25 1.04 2.61 -6.18
N GLY A 26 2.19 2.36 -6.79
CA GLY A 26 3.39 3.19 -6.65
C GLY A 26 4.25 2.79 -5.44
N GLU A 27 4.91 3.77 -4.82
CA GLU A 27 5.87 3.53 -3.75
C GLU A 27 5.24 3.74 -2.37
N LEU A 28 5.05 2.66 -1.62
CA LEU A 28 4.51 2.72 -0.27
C LEU A 28 5.64 3.04 0.73
N ASP A 29 6.03 4.30 0.76
CA ASP A 29 7.06 4.88 1.61
C ASP A 29 6.49 5.84 2.67
N LEU A 30 7.34 6.51 3.43
CA LEU A 30 6.92 7.51 4.42
C LEU A 30 6.05 8.64 3.83
N VAL A 31 6.32 9.10 2.61
CA VAL A 31 5.59 10.20 1.98
C VAL A 31 4.18 9.74 1.63
N LEU A 32 4.07 8.60 0.94
CA LEU A 32 2.79 8.05 0.53
C LEU A 32 1.97 7.59 1.75
N VAL A 33 2.61 7.01 2.77
CA VAL A 33 1.93 6.63 4.02
C VAL A 33 1.28 7.84 4.69
N ARG A 34 1.97 8.99 4.77
CA ARG A 34 1.40 10.21 5.35
C ARG A 34 0.18 10.70 4.58
N HIS A 35 0.21 10.55 3.26
CA HIS A 35 -0.87 10.95 2.37
C HIS A 35 -2.09 10.02 2.47
N LEU A 36 -1.87 8.70 2.45
CA LEU A 36 -2.95 7.70 2.40
C LEU A 36 -3.55 7.34 3.76
N ARG A 37 -2.83 7.57 4.86
CA ARG A 37 -3.26 7.15 6.19
C ARG A 37 -4.65 7.67 6.59
N PRO A 38 -5.01 8.95 6.41
CA PRO A 38 -6.35 9.43 6.76
C PRO A 38 -7.48 8.70 6.02
N GLU A 39 -7.26 8.35 4.75
CA GLU A 39 -8.24 7.63 3.94
C GLU A 39 -8.34 6.16 4.37
N LEU A 40 -7.21 5.47 4.55
CA LEU A 40 -7.19 4.09 5.03
C LEU A 40 -7.79 3.97 6.43
N ASP A 41 -7.53 4.91 7.34
CA ASP A 41 -8.15 4.96 8.67
C ASP A 41 -9.67 5.19 8.58
N ALA A 42 -10.17 5.90 7.56
CA ALA A 42 -11.61 6.01 7.30
C ALA A 42 -12.19 4.67 6.80
N LEU A 43 -11.54 4.01 5.84
CA LEU A 43 -11.98 2.70 5.35
C LEU A 43 -11.99 1.65 6.45
N VAL A 44 -10.97 1.67 7.32
CA VAL A 44 -10.87 0.81 8.51
C VAL A 44 -12.00 1.08 9.50
N ARG A 45 -12.59 2.28 9.55
CA ARG A 45 -13.75 2.60 10.41
C ARG A 45 -15.10 2.35 9.76
N GLU A 46 -15.17 2.36 8.43
CA GLU A 46 -16.44 2.33 7.68
C GLU A 46 -16.76 0.94 7.12
N SER A 47 -15.74 0.09 6.93
CA SER A 47 -15.91 -1.21 6.27
C SER A 47 -16.13 -2.34 7.29
N ASP A 48 -17.08 -3.24 6.98
CA ASP A 48 -17.28 -4.52 7.68
C ASP A 48 -16.39 -5.64 7.11
N ALA A 49 -15.92 -5.46 5.87
CA ALA A 49 -14.91 -6.28 5.22
C ALA A 49 -14.00 -5.39 4.36
N LEU A 50 -12.72 -5.34 4.70
CA LEU A 50 -11.70 -4.56 4.02
C LEU A 50 -10.66 -5.47 3.37
N THR A 51 -10.56 -5.39 2.05
CA THR A 51 -9.48 -5.99 1.27
C THR A 51 -8.53 -4.89 0.84
N VAL A 52 -7.24 -5.05 1.13
CA VAL A 52 -6.19 -4.17 0.61
C VAL A 52 -5.44 -4.93 -0.48
N ASP A 53 -5.42 -4.38 -1.69
CA ASP A 53 -4.69 -4.92 -2.82
C ASP A 53 -3.41 -4.10 -3.04
N ILE A 54 -2.26 -4.76 -2.89
CA ILE A 54 -0.95 -4.13 -3.03
C ILE A 54 -0.15 -4.65 -4.23
N ARG A 55 -0.79 -5.40 -5.13
CA ARG A 55 -0.11 -6.01 -6.29
C ARG A 55 0.45 -4.99 -7.29
N ARG A 56 0.02 -3.73 -7.20
CA ARG A 56 0.49 -2.64 -8.06
C ARG A 56 1.51 -1.72 -7.37
N LEU A 57 2.00 -2.11 -6.19
CA LEU A 57 3.12 -1.40 -5.55
C LEU A 57 4.43 -1.70 -6.29
N THR A 58 5.28 -0.68 -6.45
CA THR A 58 6.63 -0.81 -7.00
C THR A 58 7.68 -0.83 -5.90
N PHE A 59 7.35 -0.32 -4.72
CA PHE A 59 8.23 -0.26 -3.55
C PHE A 59 7.41 -0.26 -2.25
N CYS A 60 8.02 -0.77 -1.17
CA CYS A 60 7.43 -0.82 0.16
C CYS A 60 8.54 -0.86 1.21
N ASP A 61 8.58 0.14 2.10
CA ASP A 61 9.51 0.19 3.22
C ASP A 61 8.88 -0.30 4.53
N ALA A 62 9.63 -0.19 5.63
CA ALA A 62 9.13 -0.50 6.97
C ALA A 62 7.93 0.37 7.39
N THR A 63 7.85 1.61 6.90
CA THR A 63 6.73 2.52 7.17
C THR A 63 5.46 2.01 6.50
N GLY A 64 5.56 1.59 5.24
CA GLY A 64 4.47 0.98 4.48
C GLY A 64 3.95 -0.30 5.13
N LEU A 65 4.85 -1.21 5.52
CA LEU A 65 4.47 -2.42 6.26
C LEU A 65 3.81 -2.08 7.60
N GLY A 66 4.30 -1.06 8.30
CA GLY A 66 3.72 -0.57 9.54
C GLY A 66 2.27 -0.07 9.37
N LEU A 67 1.99 0.66 8.28
CA LEU A 67 0.64 1.11 7.92
C LEU A 67 -0.29 -0.08 7.64
N LEU A 68 0.14 -1.04 6.81
CA LEU A 68 -0.66 -2.23 6.50
C LEU A 68 -0.98 -3.03 7.78
N ALA A 69 0.02 -3.19 8.66
CA ALA A 69 -0.16 -3.90 9.91
C ALA A 69 -1.10 -3.14 10.87
N HIS A 70 -1.07 -1.81 10.85
CA HIS A 70 -2.03 -0.98 11.59
C HIS A 70 -3.46 -1.22 11.10
N CYS A 71 -3.69 -1.13 9.79
CA CYS A 71 -5.01 -1.38 9.20
C CYS A 71 -5.53 -2.78 9.53
N ALA A 72 -4.67 -3.81 9.41
CA ALA A 72 -5.03 -5.19 9.73
C ALA A 72 -5.47 -5.35 11.20
N ARG A 73 -4.68 -4.83 12.14
CA ARG A 73 -5.00 -4.88 13.58
C ARG A 73 -6.28 -4.14 13.89
N CYS A 74 -6.43 -2.90 13.43
CA CYS A 74 -7.60 -2.08 13.73
C CYS A 74 -8.89 -2.65 13.12
N THR A 75 -8.82 -3.18 11.89
CA THR A 75 -9.97 -3.84 11.24
C THR A 75 -10.42 -5.06 12.06
N ARG A 76 -9.47 -5.92 12.45
CA ARG A 76 -9.78 -7.12 13.25
C ARG A 76 -10.27 -6.79 14.66
N GLN A 77 -9.71 -5.77 15.30
CA GLN A 77 -10.16 -5.29 16.63
C GLN A 77 -11.61 -4.80 16.62
N ARG A 78 -12.08 -4.26 15.49
CA ARG A 78 -13.49 -3.90 15.29
C ARG A 78 -14.40 -5.11 15.01
N GLY A 79 -13.84 -6.31 14.85
CA GLY A 79 -14.57 -7.50 14.42
C GLY A 79 -14.86 -7.56 12.92
N ALA A 80 -14.28 -6.65 12.13
CA ALA A 80 -14.43 -6.63 10.68
C ALA A 80 -13.46 -7.61 10.01
N ARG A 81 -13.81 -8.05 8.79
CA ARG A 81 -12.99 -8.96 7.99
C ARG A 81 -11.83 -8.21 7.35
N TRP A 82 -10.63 -8.75 7.46
CA TRP A 82 -9.41 -8.22 6.82
C TRP A 82 -8.88 -9.20 5.79
N ARG A 83 -8.48 -8.69 4.63
CA ARG A 83 -7.78 -9.44 3.59
C ARG A 83 -6.66 -8.58 3.00
N LEU A 84 -5.49 -9.17 2.77
CA LEU A 84 -4.39 -8.53 2.04
C LEU A 84 -4.10 -9.34 0.78
N VAL A 85 -4.20 -8.73 -0.38
CA VAL A 85 -3.88 -9.36 -1.67
C VAL A 85 -2.47 -8.95 -2.09
N CYS A 86 -1.58 -9.93 -2.19
CA CYS A 86 -0.18 -9.74 -2.58
C CYS A 86 0.37 -10.98 -3.31
N ASP A 87 0.86 -10.78 -4.53
CA ASP A 87 1.52 -11.80 -5.35
C ASP A 87 3.04 -11.57 -5.48
N GLN A 88 3.52 -10.39 -5.07
CA GLN A 88 4.90 -9.97 -5.28
C GLN A 88 5.89 -10.68 -4.34
N PRO A 89 6.85 -11.48 -4.85
CA PRO A 89 7.75 -12.28 -4.01
C PRO A 89 8.61 -11.46 -3.06
N TRP A 90 9.02 -10.25 -3.45
CA TRP A 90 9.88 -9.39 -2.63
C TRP A 90 9.09 -8.80 -1.44
N ILE A 91 7.83 -8.37 -1.63
CA ILE A 91 6.96 -7.93 -0.53
C ILE A 91 6.68 -9.11 0.41
N LEU A 92 6.34 -10.28 -0.13
CA LEU A 92 6.10 -11.48 0.67
C LEU A 92 7.34 -11.90 1.48
N ARG A 93 8.55 -11.61 0.98
CA ARG A 93 9.79 -11.82 1.72
C ARG A 93 9.96 -10.79 2.84
N LEU A 94 9.68 -9.52 2.58
CA LEU A 94 9.72 -8.46 3.61
C LEU A 94 8.74 -8.73 4.75
N ILE A 95 7.50 -9.15 4.44
CA ILE A 95 6.49 -9.51 5.45
C ILE A 95 7.00 -10.65 6.35
N ARG A 96 7.63 -11.67 5.76
CA ARG A 96 8.21 -12.80 6.51
C ARG A 96 9.40 -12.38 7.38
N LEU A 97 10.33 -11.59 6.83
CA LEU A 97 11.49 -11.09 7.58
C LEU A 97 11.12 -10.16 8.73
N THR A 98 9.97 -9.49 8.65
CA THR A 98 9.45 -8.61 9.69
C THR A 98 8.46 -9.29 10.63
N GLU A 99 8.29 -10.61 10.51
CA GLU A 99 7.37 -11.42 11.33
C GLU A 99 5.91 -10.92 11.30
N LEU A 100 5.52 -10.26 10.20
CA LEU A 100 4.17 -9.73 10.00
C LEU A 100 3.23 -10.72 9.31
N ASP A 101 3.66 -11.95 9.04
CA ASP A 101 2.88 -12.96 8.29
C ASP A 101 1.53 -13.25 8.97
N ASP A 102 1.53 -13.46 10.29
CA ASP A 102 0.30 -13.72 11.08
C ASP A 102 -0.61 -12.48 11.19
N VAL A 103 -0.02 -11.29 11.16
CA VAL A 103 -0.74 -10.02 11.24
C VAL A 103 -1.38 -9.69 9.91
N LEU A 104 -0.62 -9.76 8.82
CA LEU A 104 -1.07 -9.34 7.51
C LEU A 104 -1.84 -10.42 6.77
N ARG A 105 -1.47 -11.70 6.96
CA ARG A 105 -2.01 -12.87 6.26
C ARG A 105 -2.14 -12.61 4.74
N PRO A 106 -1.01 -12.41 4.03
CA PRO A 106 -1.05 -12.13 2.61
C PRO A 106 -1.60 -13.34 1.85
N GLU A 107 -2.61 -13.09 1.02
CA GLU A 107 -3.19 -14.06 0.12
C GLU A 107 -2.80 -13.71 -1.32
N ARG A 108 -2.51 -14.73 -2.12
CA ARG A 108 -2.53 -14.55 -3.58
C ARG A 108 -3.98 -14.47 -4.01
N GLU A 109 -4.30 -13.60 -4.96
CA GLU A 109 -5.63 -13.63 -5.56
C GLU A 109 -5.85 -15.03 -6.17
N PRO A 110 -6.96 -15.73 -5.88
CA PRO A 110 -7.35 -16.87 -6.69
C PRO A 110 -7.62 -16.38 -8.11
N ASP A 111 -7.18 -17.14 -9.12
CA ASP A 111 -7.46 -16.84 -10.53
C ASP A 111 -8.94 -16.42 -10.69
N ALA A 112 -9.18 -15.31 -11.40
CA ALA A 112 -10.44 -14.56 -11.45
C ALA A 112 -11.68 -15.34 -11.93
N GLU A 113 -11.57 -16.64 -12.21
CA GLU A 113 -12.65 -17.50 -12.72
C GLU A 113 -13.77 -17.80 -11.70
N SER A 114 -13.69 -17.33 -10.44
CA SER A 114 -14.72 -17.59 -9.41
C SER A 114 -15.38 -16.35 -8.81
N ALA A 115 -15.04 -15.14 -9.24
CA ALA A 115 -15.72 -13.92 -8.84
C ALA A 115 -16.43 -13.34 -10.06
N GLY A 116 -17.71 -13.71 -10.23
CA GLY A 116 -18.52 -13.24 -11.36
C GLY A 116 -18.42 -11.74 -11.56
N ASP A 117 -18.22 -11.35 -12.82
CA ASP A 117 -18.07 -9.97 -13.28
C ASP A 117 -19.16 -9.05 -12.72
N PRO A 118 -18.79 -7.93 -12.06
CA PRO A 118 -19.50 -6.69 -12.23
C PRO A 118 -18.77 -5.88 -13.31
N GLU A 119 -19.32 -5.93 -14.52
CA GLU A 119 -18.98 -5.03 -15.62
C GLU A 119 -18.86 -3.59 -15.09
N GLY A 120 -17.64 -3.08 -15.09
CA GLY A 120 -17.30 -1.75 -14.65
C GLY A 120 -16.18 -1.24 -15.54
N GLU A 121 -16.56 -0.74 -16.70
CA GLU A 121 -15.72 -0.10 -17.72
C GLU A 121 -14.54 0.66 -17.07
N PHE A 122 -13.32 0.21 -17.33
CA PHE A 122 -12.13 1.02 -17.08
C PHE A 122 -12.15 2.19 -18.08
N PRO A 123 -11.93 3.45 -17.67
CA PRO A 123 -11.83 4.53 -18.63
C PRO A 123 -10.63 4.32 -19.56
N GLU A 124 -10.87 4.47 -20.87
CA GLU A 124 -9.84 4.43 -21.92
C GLU A 124 -8.69 5.41 -21.60
N GLY A 125 -7.45 4.92 -21.72
CA GLY A 125 -6.22 5.59 -21.29
C GLY A 125 -5.34 4.76 -20.34
N TRP A 126 -5.88 3.62 -19.87
CA TRP A 126 -5.13 2.50 -19.31
C TRP A 126 -4.52 1.69 -20.48
N ASP A 127 -3.44 2.19 -21.09
CA ASP A 127 -2.64 1.31 -21.93
C ASP A 127 -1.70 0.50 -21.04
N ALA A 128 -1.87 -0.81 -21.10
CA ALA A 128 -1.00 -1.79 -20.48
C ALA A 128 0.45 -1.49 -20.86
N VAL A 129 1.29 -1.20 -19.86
CA VAL A 129 2.74 -1.28 -20.06
C VAL A 129 3.04 -2.76 -20.35
N PRO A 130 3.63 -3.10 -21.51
CA PRO A 130 3.98 -4.49 -21.78
C PRO A 130 4.97 -4.94 -20.71
N SER A 131 4.72 -6.14 -20.19
CA SER A 131 5.63 -6.85 -19.28
C SER A 131 6.99 -7.01 -19.96
N GLY A 132 7.87 -6.04 -19.73
CA GLY A 132 9.28 -6.09 -20.05
C GLY A 132 10.03 -6.31 -18.76
N ALA A 133 10.58 -7.51 -18.58
CA ALA A 133 11.51 -7.82 -17.50
C ALA A 133 12.63 -6.76 -17.45
N PRO A 134 13.06 -6.30 -16.25
CA PRO A 134 14.26 -5.48 -16.18
C PRO A 134 15.48 -6.33 -16.57
N PRO A 135 16.44 -5.80 -17.34
CA PRO A 135 17.68 -6.50 -17.61
C PRO A 135 18.47 -6.70 -16.31
N ASP A 136 19.14 -7.83 -16.25
CA ASP A 136 20.07 -8.21 -15.18
C ASP A 136 21.06 -7.10 -14.83
N GLY A 137 21.30 -6.95 -13.53
CA GLY A 137 22.56 -6.40 -13.00
C GLY A 137 22.61 -4.89 -12.84
N VAL A 138 22.18 -4.41 -11.67
CA VAL A 138 22.93 -3.54 -10.74
C VAL A 138 21.94 -3.09 -9.67
N ALA A 139 22.08 -3.63 -8.46
CA ALA A 139 21.41 -3.06 -7.29
C ALA A 139 22.04 -1.68 -7.02
N PRO A 140 21.26 -0.63 -6.71
CA PRO A 140 21.83 0.62 -6.24
C PRO A 140 22.58 0.38 -4.93
N HIS A 141 23.90 0.57 -4.97
CA HIS A 141 24.78 0.61 -3.81
C HIS A 141 24.33 1.75 -2.90
N TRP A 142 23.81 1.43 -1.72
CA TRP A 142 23.54 2.40 -0.68
C TRP A 142 24.85 2.71 0.07
N ASP A 143 25.21 4.00 0.14
CA ASP A 143 26.36 4.48 0.90
C ASP A 143 25.86 5.14 2.21
N PRO A 144 26.23 4.65 3.40
CA PRO A 144 25.72 5.17 4.67
C PRO A 144 26.30 6.54 5.10
N ALA A 145 27.25 7.12 4.37
CA ALA A 145 27.98 8.30 4.83
C ALA A 145 27.71 9.55 3.98
N GLY A 146 26.51 10.13 4.11
CA GLY A 146 26.26 11.51 3.68
C GLY A 146 26.78 12.52 4.71
N PRO A 147 27.40 13.65 4.32
CA PRO A 147 27.97 14.61 5.27
C PRO A 147 26.87 15.33 6.08
N PRO A 148 27.16 15.72 7.34
CA PRO A 148 26.17 16.34 8.21
C PRO A 148 25.73 17.73 7.71
N ARG A 149 24.42 17.99 7.80
CA ARG A 149 23.79 19.27 7.48
C ARG A 149 24.29 20.37 8.40
N SER A 150 24.70 21.50 7.84
CA SER A 150 25.12 22.70 8.57
C SER A 150 23.93 23.34 9.32
N GLU A 151 24.09 23.57 10.62
CA GLU A 151 23.17 24.37 11.45
C GLU A 151 23.42 25.88 11.24
N PRO A 152 22.38 26.74 11.21
CA PRO A 152 22.58 28.18 11.18
C PRO A 152 22.76 28.77 12.59
N GLY A 153 24.00 29.20 12.87
CA GLY A 153 24.36 30.47 13.52
C GLY A 153 23.74 30.84 14.87
N VAL A 154 24.39 30.41 15.97
CA VAL A 154 24.35 31.14 17.25
C VAL A 154 25.33 32.31 17.18
N THR A 155 24.82 33.53 17.10
CA THR A 155 25.61 34.74 17.37
C THR A 155 25.52 35.08 18.85
N ARG A 156 26.64 34.94 19.57
CA ARG A 156 26.85 35.58 20.88
C ARG A 156 27.24 37.05 20.64
N PRO A 157 26.82 38.00 21.50
CA PRO A 157 27.61 39.18 21.73
C PRO A 157 28.56 38.97 22.92
N VAL A 158 29.77 39.49 22.75
CA VAL A 158 30.83 39.59 23.74
C VAL A 158 30.79 40.98 24.39
N SER A 159 31.16 41.01 25.68
CA SER A 159 31.47 42.14 26.56
C SER A 159 30.36 43.10 26.97
#